data_AF-A0A0A1VE09-F1
#
_entry.id   AF-A0A0A1VE09-F1
#
_cell.length_a   1.000
_cell.length_b   1.000
_cell.length_c   1.000
_cell.angle_alpha   90.00
_cell.angle_beta   90.00
_cell.angle_gamma   90.00
#
_symmetry.space_group_name_H-M   'P 1'
#
loop_
_entity.id
_entity.type
_entity.pdbx_description
1 polymer ?
#
loop_
_entity_poly.entity_id
_entity_poly.type
_entity_poly.pdbx_seq_one_letter_code
_entity_poly.pdbx_strand_id
1 'polypeptide(L)' 'MRAEHVISLIRQMRDGKDNESNYGTRMSGTGPYAELLRKRFRLAKRKFGLDAPAVQLQTSNFGVPTVQPSLF' A
#
# COMPACT_ATOMS: atom_id res chain seq x y z
N MET A 1 -27.82 -4.19 2.00
CA MET A 1 -26.66 -4.48 2.89
C MET A 1 -25.38 -4.85 2.08
N ARG A 2 -24.95 -4.04 1.11
CA ARG A 2 -23.66 -4.27 0.42
C ARG A 2 -22.46 -3.72 1.20
N ALA A 3 -22.64 -2.54 1.82
CA ALA A 3 -21.60 -1.90 2.61
C ALA A 3 -21.16 -2.79 3.79
N GLU A 4 -22.12 -3.32 4.56
CA GLU A 4 -21.84 -4.23 5.69
C GLU A 4 -21.00 -5.45 5.28
N HIS A 5 -21.35 -6.08 4.14
CA HIS A 5 -20.59 -7.21 3.63
C HIS A 5 -19.16 -6.83 3.24
N VAL A 6 -18.99 -5.69 2.55
CA VAL A 6 -17.65 -5.18 2.20
C VAL A 6 -16.82 -4.87 3.45
N ILE A 7 -17.42 -4.22 4.45
CA ILE A 7 -16.74 -3.91 5.71
C ILE A 7 -16.36 -5.19 6.46
N SER A 8 -17.21 -6.22 6.45
CA SER A 8 -16.89 -7.51 7.04
C SER A 8 -15.64 -8.15 6.41
N LEU A 9 -15.54 -8.14 5.07
CA LEU A 9 -14.36 -8.64 4.37
C LEU A 9 -13.10 -7.83 4.69
N ILE A 10 -13.21 -6.50 4.81
CA ILE A 10 -12.09 -5.64 5.20
C ILE A 10 -11.58 -6.01 6.60
N ARG A 11 -12.49 -6.19 7.56
CA ARG A 11 -12.15 -6.61 8.93
C ARG A 11 -11.47 -7.97 8.96
N GLN A 12 -11.94 -8.94 8.17
CA GLN A 12 -11.32 -10.26 8.08
C GLN A 12 -9.86 -10.20 7.61
N MET A 13 -9.49 -9.22 6.78
CA MET A 13 -8.11 -9.01 6.33
C MET A 13 -7.26 -8.16 7.30
N ARG A 14 -7.85 -7.69 8.39
CA ARG A 14 -7.25 -6.77 9.40
C ARG A 14 -7.43 -7.29 10.82
N ASP A 15 -7.45 -8.61 11.00
CA ASP A 15 -7.62 -9.29 12.29
C ASP A 15 -8.86 -8.80 13.09
N GLY A 16 -9.95 -8.53 12.37
CA GLY A 16 -11.22 -8.08 12.94
C GLY A 16 -11.35 -6.57 13.13
N LYS A 17 -10.28 -5.80 12.92
CA LYS A 17 -10.27 -4.35 13.14
C LYS A 17 -10.73 -3.59 11.91
N ASP A 18 -11.29 -2.40 12.15
CA ASP A 18 -11.57 -1.44 11.06
C ASP A 18 -10.29 -0.82 10.50
N ASN A 19 -9.24 -0.70 11.32
CA ASN A 19 -7.95 -0.12 10.93
C ASN A 19 -6.79 -0.82 11.64
N GLU A 20 -5.65 -0.92 10.97
CA GLU A 20 -4.39 -1.37 11.55
C GLU A 20 -3.42 -0.18 11.54
N SER A 21 -2.99 0.29 12.71
CA SER A 21 -2.18 1.52 12.82
C SER A 21 -0.68 1.24 12.70
N ASN A 22 -0.25 0.00 12.90
CA ASN A 22 1.16 -0.37 12.93
C ASN A 22 1.81 -0.13 11.58
N TYR A 23 2.93 0.59 11.60
CA TYR A 23 3.71 0.85 10.40
C TYR A 23 4.24 -0.47 9.82
N GLY A 24 4.24 -0.60 8.49
CA GLY A 24 4.62 -1.84 7.79
C GLY A 24 3.47 -2.84 7.60
N THR A 25 2.58 -2.99 8.59
CA THR A 25 1.41 -3.90 8.47
C THR A 25 0.15 -3.17 8.00
N ARG A 26 0.01 -1.86 8.29
CA ARG A 26 -1.18 -1.06 7.93
C ARG A 26 -1.56 -1.05 6.44
N MET A 27 -0.60 -1.32 5.55
CA MET A 27 -0.81 -1.34 4.08
C MET A 27 -0.97 -2.75 3.51
N SER A 28 -0.90 -3.79 4.34
CA SER A 28 -0.96 -5.20 3.92
C SER A 28 -2.06 -5.93 4.66
N GLY A 29 -2.98 -6.56 3.92
CA GLY A 29 -3.96 -7.47 4.51
C GLY A 29 -3.37 -8.86 4.75
N THR A 30 -3.98 -9.61 5.67
CA THR A 30 -3.65 -11.01 5.98
C THR A 30 -4.78 -11.97 5.55
N GLY A 31 -4.48 -13.27 5.53
CA GLY A 31 -5.47 -14.31 5.30
C GLY A 31 -5.89 -14.52 3.83
N PRO A 32 -6.88 -15.40 3.60
CA PRO A 32 -7.20 -15.92 2.26
C PRO A 32 -7.75 -14.85 1.31
N TYR A 33 -8.52 -13.88 1.82
CA TYR A 33 -9.06 -12.79 1.00
C TYR A 33 -7.97 -11.82 0.54
N ALA A 34 -7.01 -11.50 1.40
CA ALA A 34 -5.86 -10.67 1.03
C ALA A 34 -5.01 -11.36 -0.05
N GLU A 35 -4.80 -12.67 0.07
CA GLU A 35 -4.08 -13.47 -0.94
C GLU A 35 -4.83 -13.56 -2.27
N LEU A 36 -6.15 -13.71 -2.25
CA LEU A 36 -6.97 -13.66 -3.46
C LEU A 36 -6.88 -12.29 -4.15
N LEU A 37 -6.99 -11.21 -3.38
CA LEU A 37 -6.87 -9.84 -3.88
C LEU A 37 -5.47 -9.60 -4.49
N ARG A 38 -4.41 -10.04 -3.79
CA ARG A 38 -3.02 -9.97 -4.26
C ARG A 38 -2.85 -10.68 -5.61
N LYS A 39 -3.36 -11.91 -5.74
CA LYS A 39 -3.29 -12.69 -7.00
C LYS A 39 -4.03 -11.99 -8.14
N ARG A 40 -5.24 -11.49 -7.89
CA ARG A 40 -6.04 -10.74 -8.89
C ARG A 40 -5.32 -9.47 -9.33
N PHE A 41 -4.80 -8.70 -8.39
CA PHE A 41 -4.07 -7.48 -8.68
C PHE A 41 -2.82 -7.75 -9.51
N ARG A 42 -2.04 -8.78 -9.14
CA ARG A 42 -0.86 -9.19 -9.93
C ARG A 42 -1.21 -9.57 -11.37
N LEU A 43 -2.31 -10.29 -11.57
CA LEU A 43 -2.79 -10.63 -12.92
C LEU A 43 -3.19 -9.38 -13.70
N ALA A 44 -3.93 -8.46 -13.09
CA ALA A 44 -4.33 -7.21 -13.71
C ALA A 44 -3.11 -6.35 -14.08
N LYS A 45 -2.12 -6.23 -13.19
CA LYS A 45 -0.87 -5.52 -13.47
C LYS A 45 -0.21 -6.01 -14.75
N ARG A 46 -0.02 -7.32 -14.89
CA ARG A 46 0.56 -7.93 -16.08
C ARG A 46 -0.29 -7.69 -17.33
N LYS A 47 -1.61 -7.86 -17.21
CA LYS A 47 -2.56 -7.66 -18.31
C LYS A 47 -2.50 -6.25 -18.89
N PHE A 48 -2.28 -5.25 -18.05
CA PHE A 48 -2.24 -3.84 -18.44
C PHE A 48 -0.81 -3.27 -18.58
N GLY A 49 0.23 -4.11 -18.53
CA GLY A 49 1.63 -3.67 -18.66
C GLY A 49 2.14 -2.79 -17.51
N LEU A 50 1.51 -2.86 -16.34
CA LEU A 50 1.87 -2.11 -15.13
C LEU A 50 2.90 -2.86 -14.26
N ASP A 51 3.46 -3.94 -14.76
CA ASP A 51 4.52 -4.73 -14.13
C ASP A 51 5.92 -4.40 -14.67
N ALA A 52 6.06 -3.29 -15.39
CA ALA A 52 7.34 -2.79 -15.86
C ALA A 52 8.33 -2.53 -14.70
N PRO A 53 9.66 -2.65 -14.95
CA PRO A 53 10.68 -2.26 -13.98
C PRO A 53 10.49 -0.84 -13.48
N ALA A 54 10.89 -0.60 -12.23
CA ALA A 54 10.92 0.76 -11.69
C ALA A 54 11.85 1.63 -12.53
N VAL A 55 11.40 2.86 -12.83
CA VAL A 55 12.22 3.85 -13.51
C VAL A 55 13.33 4.33 -12.58
N GLN A 56 14.52 4.56 -13.13
CA GLN A 56 15.58 5.21 -12.38
C GLN A 56 15.17 6.66 -12.12
N LEU A 57 15.01 7.01 -10.85
CA LEU A 57 14.70 8.38 -10.46
C LEU A 57 15.98 9.22 -10.52
N GLN A 58 15.92 10.38 -11.16
CA GLN A 58 17.01 11.35 -11.15
C GLN A 58 17.03 12.05 -9.78
N THR A 59 18.06 11.77 -8.99
CA THR A 59 18.18 12.26 -7.61
C THR A 59 19.20 13.39 -7.44
N SER A 60 19.81 13.89 -8.52
CA SER A 60 20.91 14.87 -8.41
C SER A 60 20.52 16.21 -7.78
N ASN A 61 19.23 16.53 -7.70
CA ASN A 61 18.72 17.77 -7.06
C ASN A 61 18.34 17.54 -5.59
N PHE A 62 18.44 16.31 -5.08
CA PHE A 62 18.14 15.99 -3.70
C PHE A 62 19.45 15.92 -2.92
N GLY A 63 19.55 16.71 -1.87
CA GLY A 63 20.65 16.73 -0.94
C GLY A 63 20.14 17.08 0.44
N VAL A 64 20.86 16.64 1.48
CA VAL A 64 20.60 17.10 2.84
C VAL A 64 20.81 18.62 2.86
N PRO A 65 19.84 19.42 3.34
CA PRO A 65 20.06 20.86 3.48
C PRO A 65 21.27 21.09 4.39
N THR A 66 22.32 21.71 3.86
CA THR A 66 23.55 22.00 4.61
C THR A 66 23.41 23.19 5.53
N VAL A 67 22.37 24.01 5.32
CA VAL A 67 22.05 25.17 6.15
C VAL A 67 20.65 24.97 6.72
N GLN A 68 20.56 24.84 8.05
CA GLN A 68 19.29 24.96 8.75
C GLN A 68 18.84 26.42 8.61
N PRO A 69 17.67 26.71 8.00
CA PRO A 69 17.15 28.06 7.97
C PRO A 69 17.00 28.56 9.40
N SER A 70 17.39 29.80 9.70
CA SER A 70 17.18 30.33 11.05
C SER A 70 15.68 30.32 11.35
N LEU A 71 15.33 29.69 12.46
CA LEU A 71 14.04 29.91 13.07
C LEU A 71 14.25 31.17 13.90
N PHE A 72 13.67 32.26 13.43
CA PHE A 72 13.80 33.64 13.91
C PHE A 72 15.07 34.37 13.46
#